data_AF-A0A8H4JZ03-F1
#
_entry.id   AF-A0A8H4JZ03-F1
#
_cell.length_a   1.000
_cell.length_b   1.000
_cell.length_c   1.000
_cell.angle_alpha   90.00
_cell.angle_beta   90.00
_cell.angle_gamma   90.00
#
_symmetry.space_group_name_H-M   'P 1'
#
loop_
_entity.id
_entity.type
_entity.pdbx_description
1 polymer ?
#
loop_
_entity_poly.entity_id
_entity_poly.type
_entity_poly.pdbx_seq_one_letter_code
_entity_poly.pdbx_strand_id
1 'polypeptide(L)'
;MRRSKLLCLLALFVPLVAGLSRSRTQFQQWFPTPQNYSSEMFREKCSNEYREYENETLEDPGLGHKYSSALIDCILDKYGEANKANMAVTAILLALLPAGLAQFGPSMAEISLLSKRRPILATLLGFGLMSPNPNEFEYDEILDKAFNDGDSILPLGPLEDTTAGRILVSAFEYIIGMAVTGNLFYQIYRFTYQAISMAPLVVYLPGLPETATLFGWASLNLPIYLISFIVGALTITLNPLEPKRGQWARFIINELTPCGQGQHMTIEDKGEIGEHDSEKEKKRKRRQKFFRQTLGGGIRLIGGLHIILGTVLIGSIVLIPLGDSLPVIYSFVFAALTTRIVLSFEMNGLARRISNLEKHLAGKAREKLGLSSPKKTGSEDPAECQPFVATQKGYEGHNRLSI
;
A
#
# COMPACT_ATOMS: atom_id res chain seq x y z
N MET A 1 -13.07 30.14 0.40
CA MET A 1 -12.59 29.61 -0.90
C MET A 1 -11.68 28.36 -0.82
N ARG A 2 -11.48 27.68 0.33
CA ARG A 2 -10.61 26.46 0.42
C ARG A 2 -11.33 25.11 0.48
N ARG A 3 -12.65 25.07 0.71
CA ARG A 3 -13.42 23.80 0.83
C ARG A 3 -13.91 23.23 -0.52
N SER A 4 -14.10 24.08 -1.53
CA SER A 4 -14.55 23.65 -2.87
C SER A 4 -13.47 22.89 -3.66
N LYS A 5 -12.18 23.16 -3.42
CA LYS A 5 -11.08 22.42 -4.07
C LYS A 5 -10.92 20.98 -3.55
N LEU A 6 -11.36 20.69 -2.31
CA LEU A 6 -11.27 19.34 -1.73
C LEU A 6 -12.36 18.41 -2.29
N LEU A 7 -13.54 18.97 -2.58
CA LEU A 7 -14.63 18.24 -3.23
C LEU A 7 -14.35 17.96 -4.72
N CYS A 8 -13.66 18.86 -5.42
CA CYS A 8 -13.20 18.60 -6.79
C CYS A 8 -12.13 17.50 -6.88
N LEU A 9 -11.32 17.27 -5.83
CA LEU A 9 -10.33 16.20 -5.80
C LEU A 9 -10.95 14.81 -5.53
N LEU A 10 -12.05 14.74 -4.77
CA LEU A 10 -12.82 13.51 -4.61
C LEU A 10 -13.65 13.16 -5.86
N ALA A 11 -14.06 14.17 -6.64
CA ALA A 11 -14.76 13.96 -7.92
C ALA A 11 -13.83 13.52 -9.07
N LEU A 12 -12.50 13.61 -8.91
CA LEU A 12 -11.50 13.19 -9.90
C LEU A 12 -11.17 11.69 -9.85
N PHE A 13 -11.71 10.94 -8.87
CA PHE A 13 -11.39 9.52 -8.65
C PHE A 13 -12.46 8.53 -9.12
N VAL A 14 -13.56 9.02 -9.70
CA VAL A 14 -14.45 8.18 -10.49
C VAL A 14 -14.00 8.39 -11.94
N PRO A 15 -13.52 7.37 -12.66
CA PRO A 15 -13.50 7.46 -14.11
C PRO A 15 -14.95 7.58 -14.55
N LEU A 16 -15.38 8.83 -14.73
CA LEU A 16 -16.67 9.20 -15.27
C LEU A 16 -16.61 8.91 -16.77
N VAL A 17 -17.38 7.90 -17.17
CA VAL A 17 -17.88 7.66 -18.54
C VAL A 17 -16.89 7.05 -19.54
N ALA A 18 -17.00 5.73 -19.73
CA ALA A 18 -17.05 5.10 -21.05
C ALA A 18 -17.65 3.68 -20.91
N GLY A 19 -18.88 3.49 -21.41
CA GLY A 19 -19.51 2.17 -21.59
C GLY A 19 -20.78 1.95 -20.77
N LEU A 20 -21.93 2.49 -21.24
CA LEU A 20 -23.26 1.97 -20.90
C LEU A 20 -23.52 0.57 -21.50
N SER A 21 -22.53 0.00 -22.19
CA SER A 21 -22.63 -1.29 -22.87
C SER A 21 -22.17 -2.42 -21.95
N ARG A 22 -22.99 -3.48 -21.87
CA ARG A 22 -22.57 -4.79 -21.32
C ARG A 22 -21.24 -5.22 -21.95
N SER A 23 -20.31 -5.71 -21.13
CA SER A 23 -19.11 -6.36 -21.65
C SER A 23 -19.51 -7.63 -22.39
N ARG A 24 -19.07 -7.82 -23.64
CA ARG A 24 -19.33 -9.01 -24.47
C ARG A 24 -18.10 -9.91 -24.64
N THR A 25 -16.96 -9.51 -24.09
CA THR A 25 -15.67 -10.20 -24.30
C THR A 25 -15.32 -11.17 -23.19
N GLN A 26 -16.06 -11.18 -22.08
CA GLN A 26 -15.72 -11.96 -20.88
C GLN A 26 -15.79 -13.48 -21.09
N PHE A 27 -16.64 -13.98 -21.99
CA PHE A 27 -16.82 -15.41 -22.25
C PHE A 27 -16.04 -15.88 -23.50
N GLN A 28 -15.21 -15.02 -24.08
CA GLN A 28 -14.46 -15.36 -25.30
C GLN A 28 -13.19 -16.14 -24.99
N GLN A 29 -12.50 -15.79 -23.90
CA GLN A 29 -11.25 -16.39 -23.47
C GLN A 29 -11.39 -16.85 -22.02
N TRP A 30 -10.77 -17.97 -21.70
CA TRP A 30 -10.80 -18.57 -20.37
C TRP A 30 -9.39 -18.72 -19.79
N PHE A 31 -9.33 -19.05 -18.50
CA PHE A 31 -8.09 -19.54 -17.90
C PHE A 31 -7.61 -20.83 -18.62
N PRO A 32 -6.30 -21.14 -18.60
CA PRO A 32 -5.70 -22.19 -19.43
C PRO A 32 -6.40 -23.55 -19.33
N THR A 33 -6.79 -23.97 -18.13
CA THR A 33 -7.45 -25.27 -17.92
C THR A 33 -8.86 -25.29 -18.53
N PRO A 34 -9.82 -24.39 -18.17
CA PRO A 34 -11.11 -24.37 -18.84
C PRO A 34 -11.02 -24.10 -20.34
N GLN A 35 -10.05 -23.28 -20.78
CA GLN A 35 -9.83 -22.97 -22.20
C GLN A 35 -9.53 -24.24 -23.00
N ASN A 36 -8.66 -25.11 -22.50
CA ASN A 36 -8.19 -26.28 -23.23
C ASN A 36 -9.15 -27.48 -23.15
N TYR A 37 -9.90 -27.62 -22.05
CA TYR A 37 -10.67 -28.84 -21.80
C TYR A 37 -12.20 -28.66 -21.82
N SER A 38 -12.69 -27.44 -21.58
CA SER A 38 -14.13 -27.23 -21.33
C SER A 38 -14.75 -26.20 -22.26
N SER A 39 -13.96 -25.36 -22.91
CA SER A 39 -14.46 -24.27 -23.76
C SER A 39 -15.31 -24.76 -24.93
N GLU A 40 -14.90 -25.85 -25.60
CA GLU A 40 -15.66 -26.47 -26.69
C GLU A 40 -17.00 -27.02 -26.18
N MET A 41 -16.97 -27.75 -25.05
CA MET A 41 -18.18 -28.28 -24.41
C MET A 41 -19.16 -27.15 -24.05
N PHE A 42 -18.68 -26.02 -23.53
CA PHE A 42 -19.53 -24.88 -23.20
C PHE A 42 -20.18 -24.28 -24.44
N ARG A 43 -19.42 -24.09 -25.52
CA ARG A 43 -19.93 -23.51 -26.77
C ARG A 43 -20.95 -24.42 -27.45
N GLU A 44 -20.76 -25.73 -27.37
CA GLU A 44 -21.69 -26.72 -27.94
C GLU A 44 -22.98 -26.82 -27.11
N LYS A 45 -22.86 -26.99 -25.78
CA LYS A 45 -24.02 -27.28 -24.92
C LYS A 45 -24.81 -26.04 -24.50
N CYS A 46 -24.22 -24.85 -24.56
CA CYS A 46 -24.85 -23.57 -24.20
C CYS A 46 -24.91 -22.60 -25.40
N SER A 47 -25.05 -23.14 -26.62
CA SER A 47 -24.95 -22.37 -27.86
C SER A 47 -26.01 -21.26 -27.97
N ASN A 48 -27.20 -21.48 -27.41
CA ASN A 48 -28.30 -20.53 -27.46
C ASN A 48 -27.99 -19.32 -26.57
N GLU A 49 -27.53 -19.57 -25.36
CA GLU A 49 -27.17 -18.58 -24.35
C GLU A 49 -25.97 -17.75 -24.83
N TYR A 50 -24.97 -18.38 -25.47
CA TYR A 50 -23.87 -17.67 -26.11
C TYR A 50 -24.37 -16.71 -27.19
N ARG A 51 -25.28 -17.18 -28.06
CA ARG A 51 -25.83 -16.34 -29.14
C ARG A 51 -26.61 -15.16 -28.59
N GLU A 52 -27.41 -15.34 -27.54
CA GLU A 52 -28.14 -14.26 -26.89
C GLU A 52 -27.20 -13.29 -26.16
N TYR A 53 -26.12 -13.80 -25.56
CA TYR A 53 -25.09 -12.98 -24.92
C TYR A 53 -24.23 -12.19 -25.92
N GLU A 54 -23.99 -12.72 -27.12
CA GLU A 54 -23.22 -12.00 -28.14
C GLU A 54 -24.10 -11.06 -28.99
N ASN A 55 -25.42 -11.25 -28.99
CA ASN A 55 -26.33 -10.46 -29.81
C ASN A 55 -26.40 -8.99 -29.37
N GLU A 56 -26.08 -8.09 -30.30
CA GLU A 56 -26.06 -6.66 -30.03
C GLU A 56 -27.43 -6.01 -30.02
N THR A 57 -28.40 -6.61 -30.70
CA THR A 57 -29.75 -6.06 -30.85
C THR A 57 -30.62 -6.29 -29.62
N LEU A 58 -30.19 -7.17 -28.71
CA LEU A 58 -30.89 -7.44 -27.46
C LEU A 58 -30.39 -6.48 -26.39
N GLU A 59 -31.23 -5.51 -26.04
CA GLU A 59 -31.04 -4.75 -24.81
C GLU A 59 -31.24 -5.68 -23.61
N ASP A 60 -30.41 -5.52 -22.58
CA ASP A 60 -30.49 -6.31 -21.35
C ASP A 60 -31.65 -5.78 -20.48
N PRO A 61 -32.78 -6.50 -20.37
CA PRO A 61 -33.93 -5.98 -19.64
C PRO A 61 -33.71 -6.07 -18.12
N GLY A 62 -33.99 -4.98 -17.39
CA GLY A 62 -33.88 -4.94 -15.92
C GLY A 62 -32.49 -4.50 -15.41
N LEU A 63 -32.02 -5.10 -14.31
CA LEU A 63 -30.73 -4.81 -13.63
C LEU A 63 -29.47 -5.21 -14.45
N GLY A 64 -29.55 -5.22 -15.79
CA GLY A 64 -28.38 -5.18 -16.68
C GLY A 64 -27.60 -6.47 -16.95
N HIS A 65 -27.98 -7.63 -16.40
CA HIS A 65 -27.17 -8.87 -16.43
C HIS A 65 -27.95 -10.15 -16.75
N LYS A 66 -29.13 -10.06 -17.37
CA LYS A 66 -29.99 -11.23 -17.59
C LYS A 66 -29.30 -12.29 -18.43
N TYR A 67 -28.68 -11.88 -19.54
CA TYR A 67 -28.08 -12.84 -20.47
C TYR A 67 -26.70 -13.33 -20.00
N SER A 68 -25.92 -12.52 -19.28
CA SER A 68 -24.68 -12.99 -18.65
C SER A 68 -24.99 -14.00 -17.55
N SER A 69 -26.00 -13.76 -16.72
CA SER A 69 -26.48 -14.72 -15.71
C SER A 69 -26.96 -16.03 -16.34
N ALA A 70 -27.82 -15.96 -17.36
CA ALA A 70 -28.35 -17.16 -18.02
C ALA A 70 -27.25 -18.03 -18.65
N LEU A 71 -26.23 -17.40 -19.27
CA LEU A 71 -25.08 -18.10 -19.82
C LEU A 71 -24.24 -18.77 -18.73
N ILE A 72 -23.99 -18.09 -17.61
CA ILE A 72 -23.27 -18.67 -16.47
C ILE A 72 -24.04 -19.84 -15.88
N ASP A 73 -25.36 -19.73 -15.72
CA ASP A 73 -26.19 -20.80 -15.18
C ASP A 73 -26.08 -22.07 -16.05
N CYS A 74 -26.14 -21.92 -17.37
CA CYS A 74 -25.91 -23.04 -18.30
C CYS A 74 -24.50 -23.62 -18.17
N ILE A 75 -23.47 -22.78 -18.15
CA ILE A 75 -22.06 -23.20 -18.01
C ILE A 75 -21.86 -23.99 -16.73
N LEU A 76 -22.35 -23.48 -15.60
CA LEU A 76 -22.25 -24.12 -14.30
C LEU A 76 -22.99 -25.45 -14.29
N ASP A 77 -24.20 -25.52 -14.84
CA ASP A 77 -24.95 -26.79 -14.97
C ASP A 77 -24.11 -27.87 -15.68
N LYS A 78 -23.38 -27.51 -16.75
CA LYS A 78 -22.59 -28.47 -17.54
C LYS A 78 -21.18 -28.77 -17.01
N TYR A 79 -20.64 -27.98 -16.09
CA TYR A 79 -19.23 -28.12 -15.69
C TYR A 79 -18.94 -29.34 -14.79
N GLY A 80 -19.98 -29.89 -14.14
CA GLY A 80 -19.89 -31.05 -13.25
C GLY A 80 -19.57 -30.69 -11.79
N GLU A 81 -20.09 -31.50 -10.87
CA GLU A 81 -20.06 -31.20 -9.42
C GLU A 81 -18.65 -31.17 -8.82
N ALA A 82 -17.77 -32.09 -9.22
CA ALA A 82 -16.38 -32.11 -8.73
C ALA A 82 -15.63 -30.82 -9.09
N ASN A 83 -15.89 -30.29 -10.28
CA ASN A 83 -15.26 -29.06 -10.73
C ASN A 83 -15.87 -27.82 -10.06
N LYS A 84 -17.18 -27.80 -9.80
CA LYS A 84 -17.83 -26.76 -8.98
C LYS A 84 -17.23 -26.72 -7.57
N ALA A 85 -17.03 -27.89 -6.96
CA ALA A 85 -16.39 -27.98 -5.65
C ALA A 85 -14.94 -27.45 -5.68
N ASN A 86 -14.16 -27.77 -6.72
CA ASN A 86 -12.81 -27.25 -6.91
C ASN A 86 -12.78 -25.71 -7.04
N MET A 87 -13.75 -25.13 -7.75
CA MET A 87 -13.91 -23.67 -7.81
C MET A 87 -14.27 -23.05 -6.47
N ALA A 88 -15.15 -23.69 -5.70
CA ALA A 88 -15.50 -23.20 -4.37
C ALA A 88 -14.28 -23.15 -3.45
N VAL A 89 -13.41 -24.16 -3.49
CA VAL A 89 -12.12 -24.16 -2.76
C VAL A 89 -11.22 -23.03 -3.26
N THR A 90 -11.13 -22.84 -4.57
CA THR A 90 -10.32 -21.78 -5.17
C THR A 90 -10.81 -20.38 -4.79
N ALA A 91 -12.12 -20.17 -4.81
CA ALA A 91 -12.78 -18.93 -4.39
C ALA A 91 -12.42 -18.57 -2.95
N ILE A 92 -12.39 -19.54 -2.02
CA ILE A 92 -11.96 -19.32 -0.64
C ILE A 92 -10.50 -18.86 -0.58
N LEU A 93 -9.59 -19.52 -1.29
CA LEU A 93 -8.17 -19.14 -1.30
C LEU A 93 -7.96 -17.73 -1.87
N LEU A 94 -8.66 -17.41 -2.95
CA LEU A 94 -8.63 -16.09 -3.57
C LEU A 94 -9.24 -15.03 -2.62
N ALA A 95 -10.33 -15.34 -1.93
CA ALA A 95 -10.95 -14.46 -0.94
C ALA A 95 -9.99 -14.09 0.20
N LEU A 96 -9.10 -15.00 0.60
CA LEU A 96 -8.13 -14.75 1.67
C LEU A 96 -6.95 -13.87 1.22
N LEU A 97 -6.71 -13.71 -0.09
CA LEU A 97 -5.57 -12.94 -0.60
C LEU A 97 -5.53 -11.49 -0.11
N PRO A 98 -6.59 -10.67 -0.17
CA PRO A 98 -6.52 -9.27 0.24
C PRO A 98 -6.11 -9.12 1.70
N ALA A 99 -6.69 -9.94 2.58
CA ALA A 99 -6.39 -9.92 4.01
C ALA A 99 -5.00 -10.52 4.32
N GLY A 100 -4.62 -11.60 3.63
CA GLY A 100 -3.30 -12.23 3.79
C GLY A 100 -2.18 -11.31 3.36
N LEU A 101 -2.29 -10.69 2.18
CA LEU A 101 -1.27 -9.77 1.67
C LEU A 101 -1.19 -8.47 2.47
N ALA A 102 -2.30 -8.00 3.06
CA ALA A 102 -2.27 -6.87 3.98
C ALA A 102 -1.43 -7.15 5.23
N GLN A 103 -1.29 -8.39 5.68
CA GLN A 103 -0.45 -8.73 6.84
C GLN A 103 1.05 -8.72 6.50
N PHE A 104 1.42 -9.14 5.29
CA PHE A 104 2.81 -9.16 4.84
C PHE A 104 3.25 -7.84 4.17
N GLY A 105 2.29 -7.02 3.79
CA GLY A 105 2.51 -5.76 3.11
C GLY A 105 3.05 -4.66 4.04
N PRO A 106 3.80 -3.71 3.49
CA PRO A 106 4.01 -2.39 4.07
C PRO A 106 2.78 -1.80 4.75
N SER A 107 3.04 -1.12 5.86
CA SER A 107 2.03 -0.29 6.47
C SER A 107 1.83 1.03 5.74
N MET A 108 0.63 1.58 5.91
CA MET A 108 0.32 2.93 5.43
C MET A 108 1.30 3.97 5.99
N ALA A 109 1.82 3.80 7.20
CA ALA A 109 2.83 4.70 7.77
C ALA A 109 4.19 4.57 7.08
N GLU A 110 4.69 3.36 6.82
CA GLU A 110 5.97 3.18 6.10
C GLU A 110 5.90 3.78 4.69
N ILE A 111 4.84 3.48 3.92
CA ILE A 111 4.62 4.04 2.58
C ILE A 111 4.48 5.57 2.67
N SER A 112 3.78 6.08 3.68
CA SER A 112 3.64 7.53 3.89
C SER A 112 4.96 8.21 4.23
N LEU A 113 5.82 7.57 5.04
CA LEU A 113 7.14 8.08 5.35
C LEU A 113 8.04 8.09 4.10
N LEU A 114 8.04 7.01 3.30
CA LEU A 114 8.77 6.97 2.02
C LEU A 114 8.27 8.06 1.06
N SER A 115 6.96 8.29 1.00
CA SER A 115 6.34 9.28 0.10
C SER A 115 6.81 10.72 0.35
N LYS A 116 7.40 11.01 1.52
CA LYS A 116 8.00 12.32 1.80
C LYS A 116 9.18 12.64 0.90
N ARG A 117 9.84 11.61 0.37
CA ARG A 117 11.02 11.74 -0.45
C ARG A 117 10.83 11.19 -1.85
N ARG A 118 10.21 10.02 -1.97
CA ARG A 118 9.99 9.29 -3.23
C ARG A 118 8.51 8.93 -3.40
N PRO A 119 7.60 9.92 -3.56
CA PRO A 119 6.17 9.67 -3.71
C PRO A 119 5.77 8.76 -4.88
N ILE A 120 6.49 8.79 -6.01
CA ILE A 120 6.12 7.94 -7.17
C ILE A 120 6.47 6.50 -6.86
N LEU A 121 7.69 6.25 -6.37
CA LEU A 121 8.09 4.91 -5.93
C LEU A 121 7.16 4.39 -4.83
N ALA A 122 6.87 5.19 -3.81
CA ALA A 122 5.96 4.81 -2.73
C ALA A 122 4.57 4.40 -3.25
N THR A 123 4.05 5.10 -4.27
CA THR A 123 2.75 4.76 -4.87
C THR A 123 2.82 3.45 -5.65
N LEU A 124 3.87 3.23 -6.45
CA LEU A 124 4.08 1.97 -7.17
C LEU A 124 4.22 0.77 -6.22
N LEU A 125 5.01 0.92 -5.16
CA LEU A 125 5.13 -0.08 -4.11
C LEU A 125 3.79 -0.31 -3.39
N GLY A 126 3.03 0.76 -3.15
CA GLY A 126 1.68 0.66 -2.60
C GLY A 126 0.74 -0.16 -3.49
N PHE A 127 0.79 -0.02 -4.81
CA PHE A 127 0.03 -0.87 -5.75
C PHE A 127 0.57 -2.29 -5.87
N GLY A 128 1.87 -2.51 -5.60
CA GLY A 128 2.41 -3.87 -5.43
C GLY A 128 1.71 -4.66 -4.32
N LEU A 129 1.03 -3.94 -3.42
CA LEU A 129 0.15 -4.49 -2.41
C LEU A 129 -1.27 -4.41 -2.91
N MET A 130 -1.90 -5.58 -2.98
CA MET A 130 -3.27 -5.66 -3.40
C MET A 130 -4.22 -4.91 -2.43
N SER A 131 -3.84 -4.84 -1.14
CA SER A 131 -4.57 -4.10 -0.12
C SER A 131 -3.62 -3.49 0.92
N PRO A 132 -3.89 -2.27 1.41
CA PRO A 132 -3.03 -1.58 2.35
C PRO A 132 -3.25 -2.06 3.79
N ASN A 133 -2.18 -2.18 4.57
CA ASN A 133 -2.27 -2.54 5.99
C ASN A 133 -2.69 -1.31 6.85
N PRO A 134 -3.86 -1.36 7.53
CA PRO A 134 -4.36 -0.22 8.29
C PRO A 134 -3.74 -0.08 9.70
N ASN A 135 -3.07 -1.09 10.24
CA ASN A 135 -2.84 -1.18 11.68
C ASN A 135 -1.74 -0.23 12.20
N GLU A 136 -0.66 -0.01 11.45
CA GLU A 136 0.51 0.74 11.93
C GLU A 136 0.46 2.23 11.52
N PHE A 137 -0.03 3.12 12.39
CA PHE A 137 0.17 4.57 12.26
C PHE A 137 1.12 5.13 13.33
N GLU A 138 1.92 4.25 13.94
CA GLU A 138 2.91 4.59 14.96
C GLU A 138 4.27 4.72 14.28
N TYR A 139 4.55 5.93 13.81
CA TYR A 139 5.78 6.23 13.06
C TYR A 139 7.04 6.08 13.92
N ASP A 140 6.94 6.30 15.23
CA ASP A 140 8.06 6.24 16.15
C ASP A 140 8.58 4.81 16.29
N GLU A 141 7.70 3.82 16.43
CA GLU A 141 8.08 2.40 16.50
C GLU A 141 8.72 1.93 15.19
N ILE A 142 8.18 2.37 14.04
CA ILE A 142 8.74 2.05 12.71
C ILE A 142 10.16 2.62 12.57
N LEU A 143 10.36 3.86 13.01
CA LEU A 143 11.65 4.51 12.99
C LEU A 143 12.62 3.83 13.95
N ASP A 144 12.21 3.58 15.19
CA ASP A 144 13.02 2.90 16.21
C ASP A 144 13.45 1.51 15.73
N LYS A 145 12.55 0.75 15.11
CA LYS A 145 12.88 -0.54 14.49
C LYS A 145 13.93 -0.38 13.38
N ALA A 146 13.75 0.60 12.49
CA ALA A 146 14.70 0.86 11.42
C ALA A 146 16.05 1.41 11.91
N PHE A 147 16.08 2.11 13.05
CA PHE A 147 17.30 2.59 13.70
C PHE A 147 18.05 1.46 14.43
N ASN A 148 17.32 0.54 15.06
CA ASN A 148 17.87 -0.55 15.86
C ASN A 148 18.34 -1.75 15.02
N ASP A 149 17.69 -2.05 13.89
CA ASP A 149 18.16 -3.05 12.90
C ASP A 149 19.32 -2.50 12.03
N GLY A 150 20.26 -1.76 12.65
CA GLY A 150 21.26 -0.89 12.02
C GLY A 150 22.24 -1.52 11.02
N ASP A 151 22.10 -2.81 10.72
CA ASP A 151 22.81 -3.49 9.66
C ASP A 151 21.99 -3.47 8.37
N SER A 152 22.56 -2.85 7.33
CA SER A 152 22.00 -2.93 5.98
C SER A 152 21.91 -4.39 5.54
N ILE A 153 20.71 -4.86 5.20
CA ILE A 153 20.45 -6.22 4.65
C ILE A 153 21.40 -6.53 3.48
N LEU A 154 21.82 -5.51 2.73
CA LEU A 154 22.85 -5.61 1.70
C LEU A 154 23.95 -4.57 1.95
N PRO A 155 25.20 -4.98 2.27
CA PRO A 155 26.31 -4.06 2.41
C PRO A 155 26.80 -3.59 1.03
N LEU A 156 26.13 -2.60 0.42
CA LEU A 156 26.53 -1.98 -0.85
C LEU A 156 27.73 -1.01 -0.74
N GLY A 157 28.66 -1.25 0.20
CA GLY A 157 29.72 -0.34 0.62
C GLY A 157 30.39 0.50 -0.49
N PRO A 158 31.00 -0.10 -1.53
CA PRO A 158 31.68 0.68 -2.58
C PRO A 158 30.74 1.27 -3.63
N LEU A 159 29.54 0.70 -3.82
CA LEU A 159 28.56 1.22 -4.78
C LEU A 159 27.84 2.48 -4.24
N GLU A 160 27.82 2.65 -2.92
CA GLU A 160 26.99 3.63 -2.25
C GLU A 160 27.43 5.09 -2.48
N ASP A 161 28.72 5.33 -2.70
CA ASP A 161 29.26 6.68 -2.91
C ASP A 161 29.37 7.08 -4.39
N THR A 162 29.23 6.13 -5.32
CA THR A 162 29.34 6.42 -6.75
C THR A 162 28.03 6.93 -7.35
N THR A 163 28.11 7.91 -8.26
CA THR A 163 26.92 8.41 -8.99
C THR A 163 26.27 7.32 -9.84
N ALA A 164 27.08 6.42 -10.40
CA ALA A 164 26.60 5.26 -11.15
C ALA A 164 25.81 4.28 -10.27
N GLY A 165 26.28 4.00 -9.05
CA GLY A 165 25.58 3.15 -8.09
C GLY A 165 24.20 3.72 -7.71
N ARG A 166 24.09 5.04 -7.50
CA ARG A 166 22.80 5.71 -7.23
C ARG A 166 21.77 5.49 -8.33
N ILE A 167 22.20 5.66 -9.59
CA ILE A 167 21.33 5.49 -10.76
C ILE A 167 20.92 4.03 -10.89
N LEU A 168 21.86 3.09 -10.70
CA LEU A 168 21.61 1.66 -10.86
C LEU A 168 20.62 1.13 -9.81
N VAL A 169 20.81 1.48 -8.53
CA VAL A 169 19.91 1.08 -7.44
C VAL A 169 18.50 1.63 -7.69
N SER A 170 18.41 2.93 -7.98
CA SER A 170 17.13 3.58 -8.27
C SER A 170 16.41 2.98 -9.47
N ALA A 171 17.14 2.70 -10.56
CA ALA A 171 16.58 2.04 -11.74
C ALA A 171 16.02 0.66 -11.39
N PHE A 172 16.74 -0.11 -10.58
CA PHE A 172 16.30 -1.43 -10.13
C PHE A 172 15.02 -1.36 -9.28
N GLU A 173 14.94 -0.41 -8.35
CA GLU A 173 13.75 -0.19 -7.52
C GLU A 173 12.52 0.20 -8.35
N TYR A 174 12.68 1.05 -9.38
CA TYR A 174 11.57 1.38 -10.29
C TYR A 174 11.18 0.22 -11.18
N ILE A 175 12.13 -0.57 -11.69
CA ILE A 175 11.83 -1.77 -12.48
C ILE A 175 10.98 -2.73 -11.63
N ILE A 176 11.38 -2.95 -10.37
CA ILE A 176 10.59 -3.75 -9.43
C ILE A 176 9.22 -3.11 -9.20
N GLY A 177 9.16 -1.84 -8.84
CA GLY A 177 7.92 -1.12 -8.56
C GLY A 177 6.91 -1.18 -9.72
N MET A 178 7.40 -1.00 -10.95
CA MET A 178 6.59 -1.13 -12.16
C MET A 178 6.19 -2.58 -12.42
N ALA A 179 7.07 -3.55 -12.22
CA ALA A 179 6.76 -4.97 -12.40
C ALA A 179 5.68 -5.45 -11.42
N VAL A 180 5.76 -5.08 -10.13
CA VAL A 180 4.75 -5.46 -9.14
C VAL A 180 3.40 -4.79 -9.40
N THR A 181 3.41 -3.50 -9.77
CA THR A 181 2.19 -2.77 -10.15
C THR A 181 1.57 -3.36 -11.42
N GLY A 182 2.40 -3.63 -12.43
CA GLY A 182 1.98 -4.26 -13.67
C GLY A 182 1.40 -5.64 -13.45
N ASN A 183 1.99 -6.45 -12.55
CA ASN A 183 1.44 -7.74 -12.15
C ASN A 183 0.04 -7.59 -11.54
N LEU A 184 -0.19 -6.64 -10.62
CA LEU A 184 -1.52 -6.40 -10.05
C LEU A 184 -2.56 -6.15 -11.16
N PHE A 185 -2.32 -5.19 -12.04
CA PHE A 185 -3.27 -4.85 -13.10
C PHE A 185 -3.43 -5.97 -14.13
N TYR A 186 -2.36 -6.70 -14.43
CA TYR A 186 -2.42 -7.86 -15.32
C TYR A 186 -3.28 -8.99 -14.73
N GLN A 187 -3.12 -9.31 -13.44
CA GLN A 187 -3.96 -10.33 -12.81
C GLN A 187 -5.42 -9.87 -12.67
N ILE A 188 -5.68 -8.59 -12.36
CA ILE A 188 -7.04 -8.04 -12.37
C ILE A 188 -7.66 -8.15 -13.75
N TYR A 189 -6.91 -7.83 -14.81
CA TYR A 189 -7.37 -8.01 -16.18
C TYR A 189 -7.77 -9.47 -16.44
N ARG A 190 -6.93 -10.43 -16.04
CA ARG A 190 -7.25 -11.86 -16.17
C ARG A 190 -8.48 -12.27 -15.36
N PHE A 191 -8.60 -11.83 -14.11
CA PHE A 191 -9.77 -12.09 -13.28
C PHE A 191 -11.06 -11.49 -13.84
N THR A 192 -10.95 -10.40 -14.59
CA THR A 192 -12.09 -9.67 -15.15
C THR A 192 -12.55 -10.25 -16.49
N TYR A 193 -11.60 -10.64 -17.35
CA TYR A 193 -11.88 -11.03 -18.74
C TYR A 193 -11.64 -12.51 -19.05
N GLN A 194 -10.87 -13.22 -18.23
CA GLN A 194 -10.60 -14.67 -18.41
C GLN A 194 -11.28 -15.52 -17.33
N ALA A 195 -11.74 -14.89 -16.24
CA ALA A 195 -12.61 -15.46 -15.23
C ALA A 195 -13.85 -14.59 -15.06
N ILE A 196 -14.79 -15.08 -14.25
CA ILE A 196 -16.06 -14.41 -14.01
C ILE A 196 -16.15 -14.04 -12.54
N SER A 197 -16.31 -12.76 -12.24
CA SER A 197 -16.64 -12.31 -10.88
C SER A 197 -18.16 -12.30 -10.74
N MET A 198 -18.70 -13.10 -9.82
CA MET A 198 -20.15 -13.18 -9.59
C MET A 198 -20.70 -11.97 -8.82
N ALA A 199 -19.87 -11.28 -8.03
CA ALA A 199 -20.33 -10.17 -7.22
C ALA A 199 -20.94 -9.00 -8.03
N PRO A 200 -20.34 -8.54 -9.14
CA PRO A 200 -20.96 -7.54 -10.02
C PRO A 200 -22.28 -7.99 -10.67
N LEU A 201 -22.46 -9.30 -10.91
CA LEU A 201 -23.69 -9.82 -11.49
C LEU A 201 -24.84 -9.83 -10.48
N VAL A 202 -24.54 -10.11 -9.21
CA VAL A 202 -25.55 -10.16 -8.14
C VAL A 202 -25.83 -8.76 -7.57
N VAL A 203 -24.81 -7.93 -7.45
CA VAL A 203 -24.90 -6.57 -6.91
C VAL A 203 -24.77 -5.56 -8.04
N TYR A 204 -25.92 -5.21 -8.61
CA TYR A 204 -26.00 -4.21 -9.69
C TYR A 204 -25.65 -2.81 -9.19
N LEU A 205 -24.62 -2.22 -9.80
CA LEU A 205 -24.33 -0.79 -9.65
C LEU A 205 -24.79 -0.07 -10.92
N PRO A 206 -25.83 0.77 -10.85
CA PRO A 206 -26.39 1.42 -12.04
C PRO A 206 -25.34 2.27 -12.76
N GLY A 207 -25.14 1.96 -14.05
CA GLY A 207 -24.23 2.70 -14.92
C GLY A 207 -22.76 2.29 -14.85
N LEU A 208 -22.41 1.23 -14.12
CA LEU A 208 -21.05 0.67 -14.11
C LEU A 208 -21.03 -0.69 -14.83
N PRO A 209 -20.15 -0.89 -15.83
CA PRO A 209 -20.00 -2.21 -16.45
C PRO A 209 -19.38 -3.18 -15.44
N GLU A 210 -19.77 -4.46 -15.50
CA GLU A 210 -19.30 -5.52 -14.60
C GLU A 210 -17.76 -5.55 -14.51
N THR A 211 -17.11 -5.32 -15.66
CA THR A 211 -15.66 -5.33 -15.78
C THR A 211 -14.99 -4.17 -15.06
N ALA A 212 -15.67 -3.05 -14.83
CA ALA A 212 -15.08 -1.91 -14.13
C ALA A 212 -14.98 -2.12 -12.62
N THR A 213 -15.71 -3.07 -12.02
CA THR A 213 -15.79 -3.21 -10.56
C THR A 213 -14.45 -3.58 -9.92
N LEU A 214 -13.75 -4.58 -10.46
CA LEU A 214 -12.43 -4.99 -9.95
C LEU A 214 -11.35 -3.94 -10.19
N PHE A 215 -11.33 -3.31 -11.37
CA PHE A 215 -10.42 -2.20 -11.65
C PHE A 215 -10.71 -0.98 -10.76
N GLY A 216 -11.98 -0.69 -10.53
CA GLY A 216 -12.43 0.37 -9.64
C GLY A 216 -11.96 0.12 -8.22
N TRP A 217 -12.15 -1.10 -7.71
CA TRP A 217 -11.63 -1.51 -6.41
C TRP A 217 -10.12 -1.32 -6.32
N ALA A 218 -9.33 -1.83 -7.28
CA ALA A 218 -7.88 -1.65 -7.24
C ALA A 218 -7.45 -0.18 -7.35
N SER A 219 -8.19 0.62 -8.12
CA SER A 219 -7.96 2.05 -8.26
C SER A 219 -8.24 2.83 -6.96
N LEU A 220 -9.08 2.31 -6.05
CA LEU A 220 -9.29 2.90 -4.73
C LEU A 220 -8.04 2.89 -3.86
N ASN A 221 -7.02 2.10 -4.18
CA ASN A 221 -5.72 2.18 -3.50
C ASN A 221 -5.07 3.55 -3.64
N LEU A 222 -5.18 4.20 -4.80
CA LEU A 222 -4.58 5.52 -5.03
C LEU A 222 -5.10 6.61 -4.08
N PRO A 223 -6.42 6.86 -3.96
CA PRO A 223 -6.92 7.85 -3.02
C PRO A 223 -6.62 7.46 -1.56
N ILE A 224 -6.62 6.17 -1.22
CA ILE A 224 -6.24 5.72 0.12
C ILE A 224 -4.78 6.10 0.42
N TYR A 225 -3.84 5.82 -0.49
CA TYR A 225 -2.44 6.21 -0.30
C TYR A 225 -2.25 7.73 -0.29
N LEU A 226 -2.95 8.48 -1.14
CA LEU A 226 -2.88 9.95 -1.12
C LEU A 226 -3.35 10.55 0.21
N ILE A 227 -4.44 10.04 0.80
CA ILE A 227 -4.88 10.46 2.14
C ILE A 227 -3.84 10.04 3.18
N SER A 228 -3.24 8.85 3.04
CA SER A 228 -2.16 8.39 3.93
C SER A 228 -0.95 9.33 3.90
N PHE A 229 -0.58 9.83 2.70
CA PHE A 229 0.52 10.78 2.52
C PHE A 229 0.21 12.11 3.18
N ILE A 230 -1.04 12.58 3.08
CA ILE A 230 -1.50 13.79 3.77
C ILE A 230 -1.41 13.59 5.29
N VAL A 231 -1.85 12.46 5.83
CA VAL A 231 -1.78 12.15 7.27
C VAL A 231 -0.33 12.12 7.74
N GLY A 232 0.57 11.41 7.04
CA GLY A 232 1.99 11.42 7.37
C GLY A 232 2.60 12.80 7.23
N ALA A 233 2.15 13.62 6.28
CA ALA A 233 2.64 14.98 6.13
C ALA A 233 2.19 15.98 7.20
N LEU A 234 1.07 15.69 7.85
CA LEU A 234 0.59 16.42 9.02
C LEU A 234 1.24 15.94 10.31
N THR A 235 1.84 14.75 10.30
CA THR A 235 2.50 14.14 11.46
C THR A 235 3.98 14.50 11.47
N ILE A 236 4.71 14.13 10.42
CA ILE A 236 6.16 14.28 10.33
C ILE A 236 6.55 15.29 9.27
N THR A 237 7.57 16.08 9.57
CA THR A 237 8.27 16.92 8.60
C THR A 237 9.70 16.47 8.48
N LEU A 238 10.15 16.24 7.24
CA LEU A 238 11.55 16.04 6.93
C LEU A 238 12.07 17.36 6.38
N ASN A 239 12.90 18.04 7.16
CA ASN A 239 13.52 19.30 6.77
C ASN A 239 14.93 19.04 6.24
N PRO A 240 15.26 19.50 5.01
CA PRO A 240 16.62 19.42 4.48
C PRO A 240 17.51 20.51 5.09
N LEU A 241 18.78 20.19 5.35
CA LEU A 241 19.75 21.14 5.95
C LEU A 241 20.09 22.34 5.05
N GLU A 242 20.13 22.16 3.73
CA GLU A 242 20.47 23.23 2.79
C GLU A 242 19.29 23.57 1.87
N PRO A 243 18.76 24.80 1.92
CA PRO A 243 17.76 25.26 0.96
C PRO A 243 18.44 25.60 -0.38
N LYS A 244 18.29 24.73 -1.40
CA LYS A 244 18.78 24.98 -2.78
C LYS A 244 17.66 25.45 -3.72
N ARG A 245 18.03 26.32 -4.66
CA ARG A 245 17.16 27.03 -5.62
C ARG A 245 16.80 26.10 -6.81
N GLY A 246 15.50 26.00 -7.14
CA GLY A 246 14.97 25.20 -8.27
C GLY A 246 14.09 24.01 -7.82
N GLN A 247 12.77 24.18 -7.78
CA GLN A 247 11.83 23.21 -7.17
C GLN A 247 11.63 21.93 -8.00
N TRP A 248 11.49 22.01 -9.33
CA TRP A 248 11.15 20.86 -10.18
C TRP A 248 12.31 19.91 -10.44
N ALA A 249 13.48 20.43 -10.81
CA ALA A 249 14.68 19.61 -10.98
C ALA A 249 15.05 18.90 -9.67
N ARG A 250 14.85 19.56 -8.52
CA ARG A 250 15.04 18.96 -7.19
C ARG A 250 14.08 17.80 -6.94
N PHE A 251 12.80 17.97 -7.30
CA PHE A 251 11.81 16.90 -7.13
C PHE A 251 12.24 15.64 -7.90
N ILE A 252 12.62 15.78 -9.18
CA ILE A 252 13.05 14.66 -10.01
C ILE A 252 14.33 14.01 -9.47
N ILE A 253 15.33 14.82 -9.08
CA ILE A 253 16.59 14.29 -8.54
C ILE A 253 16.33 13.56 -7.21
N ASN A 254 15.49 14.12 -6.33
CA ASN A 254 15.14 13.49 -5.06
C ASN A 254 14.36 12.18 -5.26
N GLU A 255 13.44 12.16 -6.21
CA GLU A 255 12.66 10.98 -6.58
C GLU A 255 13.56 9.87 -7.14
N LEU A 256 14.59 10.22 -7.90
CA LEU A 256 15.54 9.26 -8.47
C LEU A 256 16.70 8.91 -7.54
N THR A 257 16.82 9.52 -6.35
CA THR A 257 17.94 9.24 -5.44
C THR A 257 17.47 8.38 -4.26
N PRO A 258 18.03 7.16 -4.08
CA PRO A 258 17.70 6.29 -2.95
C PRO A 258 17.84 7.00 -1.60
N CYS A 259 17.02 6.63 -0.62
CA CYS A 259 16.93 7.29 0.68
C CYS A 259 18.28 7.31 1.39
N GLY A 260 19.00 6.19 1.33
CA GLY A 260 20.35 6.03 1.87
C GLY A 260 21.43 6.90 1.22
N GLN A 261 21.23 7.50 0.05
CA GLN A 261 22.28 8.21 -0.70
C GLN A 261 22.05 9.70 -0.94
N GLY A 262 20.85 10.21 -0.65
CA GLY A 262 20.54 11.64 -0.81
C GLY A 262 20.69 12.47 0.45
N GLN A 263 20.05 13.65 0.46
CA GLN A 263 20.32 14.71 1.42
C GLN A 263 20.02 14.30 2.88
N HIS A 264 20.85 14.78 3.79
CA HIS A 264 20.60 14.69 5.22
C HIS A 264 19.34 15.48 5.60
N MET A 265 18.48 14.84 6.39
CA MET A 265 17.20 15.40 6.84
C MET A 265 17.10 15.27 8.35
N THR A 266 16.45 16.25 8.97
CA THR A 266 16.03 16.18 10.37
C THR A 266 14.56 15.82 10.44
N ILE A 267 14.20 14.92 11.35
CA ILE A 267 12.81 14.63 11.68
C ILE A 267 12.33 15.69 12.66
N GLU A 268 11.21 16.32 12.35
CA GLU A 268 10.48 17.17 13.28
C GLU A 268 9.06 16.63 13.44
N ASP A 269 8.73 16.14 14.64
CA ASP A 269 7.35 15.79 14.98
C ASP A 269 6.54 17.07 15.24
N LYS A 270 5.46 17.23 14.49
CA LYS A 270 4.52 18.36 14.64
C LYS A 270 3.51 18.13 15.76
N GLY A 271 3.53 16.96 16.40
CA GLY A 271 2.54 16.48 17.34
C GLY A 271 2.62 17.10 18.75
N GLU A 272 3.80 17.51 19.19
CA GLU A 272 3.99 17.93 20.58
C GLU A 272 3.64 19.40 20.82
N ILE A 273 2.84 19.62 21.87
CA ILE A 273 2.48 20.95 22.36
C ILE A 273 3.53 21.34 23.38
N GLY A 274 4.38 22.31 23.03
CA GLY A 274 5.39 22.83 23.93
C GLY A 274 4.74 23.71 25.00
N GLU A 275 5.29 23.65 26.22
CA GLU A 275 4.82 24.49 27.34
C GLU A 275 4.98 25.99 27.02
N HIS A 276 6.04 26.34 26.29
CA HIS A 276 6.35 27.70 25.83
C HIS A 276 5.64 28.14 24.54
N ASP A 277 4.81 27.30 23.92
CA ASP A 277 4.10 27.68 22.69
C ASP A 277 3.09 28.81 22.98
N SER A 278 2.98 29.76 22.04
CA SER A 278 1.94 30.79 22.08
C SER A 278 0.55 30.15 22.16
N GLU A 279 -0.40 30.77 22.86
CA GLU A 279 -1.79 30.27 22.95
C GLU A 279 -2.43 30.06 21.57
N LYS A 280 -2.12 30.92 20.59
CA LYS A 280 -2.55 30.76 19.20
C LYS A 280 -1.98 29.49 18.55
N GLU A 281 -0.71 29.19 18.84
CA GLU A 281 -0.02 28.00 18.34
C GLU A 281 -0.53 26.74 19.01
N LYS A 282 -0.74 26.76 20.34
CA LYS A 282 -1.41 25.68 21.08
C LYS A 282 -2.78 25.36 20.49
N LYS A 283 -3.59 26.37 20.15
CA LYS A 283 -4.90 26.18 19.48
C LYS A 283 -4.75 25.57 18.08
N ARG A 284 -3.74 25.98 17.30
CA ARG A 284 -3.42 25.40 15.99
C ARG A 284 -3.01 23.93 16.11
N LYS A 285 -2.07 23.61 17.01
CA LYS A 285 -1.58 22.25 17.27
C LYS A 285 -2.69 21.35 17.77
N ARG A 286 -3.57 21.83 18.68
CA ARG A 286 -4.76 21.07 19.13
C ARG A 286 -5.71 20.74 17.97
N ARG A 287 -6.00 21.71 17.09
CA ARG A 287 -6.83 21.48 15.91
C ARG A 287 -6.18 20.51 14.93
N GLN A 288 -4.87 20.60 14.73
CA GLN A 288 -4.10 19.69 13.87
C GLN A 288 -4.07 18.27 14.45
N LYS A 289 -3.88 18.12 15.77
CA LYS A 289 -3.94 16.82 16.47
C LYS A 289 -5.31 16.18 16.31
N PHE A 290 -6.39 16.94 16.52
CA PHE A 290 -7.75 16.45 16.28
C PHE A 290 -7.94 16.01 14.83
N PHE A 291 -7.54 16.84 13.86
CA PHE A 291 -7.68 16.51 12.44
C PHE A 291 -6.86 15.28 12.03
N ARG A 292 -5.63 15.13 12.57
CA ARG A 292 -4.78 13.95 12.38
C ARG A 292 -5.44 12.69 12.94
N GLN A 293 -5.98 12.75 14.15
CA GLN A 293 -6.67 11.63 14.78
C GLN A 293 -7.93 11.23 13.99
N THR A 294 -8.73 12.20 13.54
CA THR A 294 -9.93 11.92 12.74
C THR A 294 -9.57 11.31 11.38
N LEU A 295 -8.59 11.87 10.67
CA LEU A 295 -8.16 11.32 9.38
C LEU A 295 -7.50 9.95 9.52
N GLY A 296 -6.64 9.76 10.53
CA GLY A 296 -6.02 8.47 10.84
C GLY A 296 -7.03 7.40 11.24
N GLY A 297 -8.06 7.76 12.02
CA GLY A 297 -9.16 6.84 12.31
C GLY A 297 -9.99 6.50 11.05
N GLY A 298 -10.30 7.52 10.24
CA GLY A 298 -11.06 7.35 9.00
C GLY A 298 -10.35 6.47 7.98
N ILE A 299 -9.03 6.63 7.82
CA ILE A 299 -8.27 5.84 6.85
C ILE A 299 -8.11 4.39 7.27
N ARG A 300 -8.00 4.11 8.57
CA ARG A 300 -8.04 2.75 9.12
C ARG A 300 -9.35 2.05 8.80
N LEU A 301 -10.47 2.75 8.99
CA LEU A 301 -11.79 2.24 8.66
C LEU A 301 -11.93 1.99 7.15
N ILE A 302 -11.52 2.95 6.31
CA ILE A 302 -11.58 2.83 4.85
C ILE A 302 -10.68 1.69 4.37
N GLY A 303 -9.46 1.55 4.90
CA GLY A 303 -8.56 0.45 4.60
C GLY A 303 -9.16 -0.91 4.95
N GLY A 304 -9.74 -1.04 6.15
CA GLY A 304 -10.44 -2.27 6.56
C GLY A 304 -11.63 -2.61 5.66
N LEU A 305 -12.46 -1.62 5.32
CA LEU A 305 -13.57 -1.79 4.38
C LEU A 305 -13.09 -2.17 2.98
N HIS A 306 -11.97 -1.61 2.53
CA HIS A 306 -11.37 -1.93 1.24
C HIS A 306 -10.85 -3.37 1.18
N ILE A 307 -10.27 -3.89 2.27
CA ILE A 307 -9.88 -5.31 2.40
C ILE A 307 -11.13 -6.22 2.33
N ILE A 308 -12.18 -5.89 3.06
CA ILE A 308 -13.44 -6.65 3.07
C ILE A 308 -14.07 -6.65 1.66
N LEU A 309 -14.13 -5.49 1.02
CA LEU A 309 -14.65 -5.37 -0.34
C LEU A 309 -13.83 -6.20 -1.33
N GLY A 310 -12.49 -6.15 -1.22
CA GLY A 310 -11.61 -6.98 -2.04
C GLY A 310 -11.83 -8.47 -1.82
N THR A 311 -12.05 -8.88 -0.57
CA THR A 311 -12.30 -10.27 -0.17
C THR A 311 -13.58 -10.79 -0.83
N VAL A 312 -14.65 -9.99 -0.84
CA VAL A 312 -15.91 -10.33 -1.50
C VAL A 312 -15.75 -10.36 -3.02
N LEU A 313 -15.12 -9.34 -3.61
CA LEU A 313 -14.99 -9.24 -5.07
C LEU A 313 -14.11 -10.37 -5.64
N ILE A 314 -12.91 -10.57 -5.08
CA ILE A 314 -11.98 -11.62 -5.52
C ILE A 314 -12.49 -13.01 -5.13
N GLY A 315 -13.11 -13.14 -3.95
CA GLY A 315 -13.74 -14.39 -3.51
C GLY A 315 -14.94 -14.81 -4.34
N SER A 316 -15.57 -13.87 -5.06
CA SER A 316 -16.66 -14.18 -5.98
C SER A 316 -16.19 -14.64 -7.38
N ILE A 317 -14.88 -14.76 -7.60
CA ILE A 317 -14.34 -15.21 -8.88
C ILE A 317 -14.59 -16.72 -9.03
N VAL A 318 -15.29 -17.06 -10.10
CA VAL A 318 -15.59 -18.44 -10.52
C VAL A 318 -14.91 -18.75 -11.85
N LEU A 319 -14.99 -20.01 -12.28
CA LEU A 319 -14.42 -20.49 -13.54
C LEU A 319 -12.88 -20.49 -13.60
N ILE A 320 -12.22 -20.46 -12.44
CA ILE A 320 -10.77 -20.67 -12.31
C ILE A 320 -10.51 -21.93 -11.46
N PRO A 321 -9.90 -22.98 -12.04
CA PRO A 321 -9.50 -24.17 -11.27
C PRO A 321 -8.34 -23.87 -10.32
N LEU A 322 -8.19 -24.70 -9.29
CA LEU A 322 -7.12 -24.56 -8.30
C LEU A 322 -5.72 -24.57 -8.93
N GLY A 323 -5.49 -25.42 -9.92
CA GLY A 323 -4.19 -25.50 -10.62
C GLY A 323 -3.79 -24.19 -11.31
N ASP A 324 -4.76 -23.45 -11.83
CA ASP A 324 -4.53 -22.18 -12.53
C ASP A 324 -4.44 -20.98 -11.58
N SER A 325 -5.06 -21.07 -10.41
CA SER A 325 -5.06 -19.99 -9.41
C SER A 325 -3.79 -19.95 -8.57
N LEU A 326 -3.15 -21.09 -8.31
CA LEU A 326 -1.91 -21.15 -7.51
C LEU A 326 -0.78 -20.28 -8.07
N PRO A 327 -0.43 -20.32 -9.37
CA PRO A 327 0.56 -19.41 -9.93
C PRO A 327 0.19 -17.93 -9.75
N VAL A 328 -1.10 -17.59 -9.82
CA VAL A 328 -1.58 -16.23 -9.61
C VAL A 328 -1.39 -15.80 -8.15
N ILE A 329 -1.80 -16.65 -7.20
CA ILE A 329 -1.59 -16.46 -5.76
C ILE A 329 -0.09 -16.25 -5.47
N TYR A 330 0.78 -17.12 -5.98
CA TYR A 330 2.22 -17.00 -5.78
C TYR A 330 2.79 -15.72 -6.39
N SER A 331 2.28 -15.27 -7.53
CA SER A 331 2.69 -13.99 -8.13
C SER A 331 2.39 -12.80 -7.21
N PHE A 332 1.23 -12.80 -6.54
CA PHE A 332 0.87 -11.74 -5.60
C PHE A 332 1.71 -11.78 -4.33
N VAL A 333 1.94 -12.97 -3.77
CA VAL A 333 2.82 -13.13 -2.60
C VAL A 333 4.23 -12.67 -2.92
N PHE A 334 4.77 -13.07 -4.07
CA PHE A 334 6.10 -12.64 -4.52
C PHE A 334 6.18 -11.12 -4.74
N ALA A 335 5.14 -10.52 -5.34
CA ALA A 335 5.07 -9.07 -5.50
C ALA A 335 5.07 -8.34 -4.15
N ALA A 336 4.31 -8.83 -3.17
CA ALA A 336 4.27 -8.27 -1.81
C ALA A 336 5.62 -8.39 -1.10
N LEU A 337 6.27 -9.56 -1.17
CA LEU A 337 7.60 -9.79 -0.58
C LEU A 337 8.65 -8.88 -1.22
N THR A 338 8.66 -8.76 -2.55
CA THR A 338 9.62 -7.91 -3.25
C THR A 338 9.41 -6.44 -2.91
N THR A 339 8.15 -6.02 -2.80
CA THR A 339 7.77 -4.69 -2.32
C THR A 339 8.29 -4.43 -0.91
N ARG A 340 8.14 -5.40 0.00
CA ARG A 340 8.64 -5.32 1.38
C ARG A 340 10.16 -5.18 1.40
N ILE A 341 10.89 -5.94 0.58
CA ILE A 341 12.35 -5.87 0.50
C ILE A 341 12.81 -4.47 0.07
N VAL A 342 12.23 -3.93 -1.02
CA VAL A 342 12.57 -2.58 -1.49
C VAL A 342 12.26 -1.52 -0.43
N LEU A 343 11.10 -1.62 0.21
CA LEU A 343 10.72 -0.67 1.24
C LEU A 343 11.65 -0.75 2.46
N SER A 344 11.96 -1.94 2.95
CA SER A 344 12.88 -2.13 4.07
C SER A 344 14.27 -1.57 3.76
N PHE A 345 14.76 -1.77 2.53
CA PHE A 345 16.01 -1.15 2.08
C PHE A 345 15.96 0.38 2.16
N GLU A 346 14.88 0.99 1.67
CA GLU A 346 14.72 2.44 1.67
C GLU A 346 14.57 3.04 3.07
N MET A 347 13.78 2.37 3.92
CA MET A 347 13.56 2.76 5.30
C MET A 347 14.84 2.69 6.14
N ASN A 348 15.62 1.60 5.99
CA ASN A 348 16.91 1.47 6.67
C ASN A 348 17.90 2.53 6.16
N GLY A 349 17.88 2.83 4.86
CA GLY A 349 18.68 3.91 4.28
C GLY A 349 18.32 5.29 4.87
N LEU A 350 17.03 5.56 5.04
CA LEU A 350 16.54 6.78 5.67
C LEU A 350 16.98 6.88 7.14
N ALA A 351 16.75 5.83 7.93
CA ALA A 351 17.12 5.77 9.35
C ALA A 351 18.63 5.95 9.56
N ARG A 352 19.46 5.25 8.76
CA ARG A 352 20.93 5.38 8.85
C ARG A 352 21.42 6.81 8.57
N ARG A 353 20.77 7.55 7.67
CA ARG A 353 21.14 8.95 7.37
C ARG A 353 20.78 9.91 8.48
N ILE A 354 19.67 9.68 9.16
CA ILE A 354 19.18 10.51 10.25
C ILE A 354 20.06 10.29 11.49
N SER A 355 20.34 9.04 11.85
CA SER A 355 21.23 8.71 12.98
C SER A 355 22.66 9.22 12.79
N ASN A 356 23.22 9.11 11.57
CA ASN A 356 24.54 9.68 11.26
C ASN A 356 24.56 11.20 11.38
N LEU A 357 23.47 11.87 11.00
CA LEU A 357 23.35 13.32 11.14
C LEU A 357 23.30 13.73 12.62
N GLU A 358 22.51 13.05 13.44
CA GLU A 358 22.41 13.32 14.87
C GLU A 358 23.76 13.16 15.57
N LYS A 359 24.49 12.08 15.27
CA LYS A 359 25.86 11.87 15.76
C LYS A 359 26.80 13.01 15.36
N HIS A 360 26.72 13.47 14.12
CA HIS A 360 27.55 14.58 13.62
C HIS A 360 27.22 15.91 14.32
N LEU A 361 25.93 16.22 14.49
CA LEU A 361 25.48 17.43 15.19
C LEU A 361 25.86 17.41 16.68
N ALA A 362 25.71 16.26 17.35
CA ALA A 362 26.12 16.06 18.74
C ALA A 362 27.64 16.22 18.91
N GLY A 363 28.43 15.68 17.98
CA GLY A 363 29.89 15.86 17.95
C GLY A 363 30.28 17.34 17.83
N LYS A 364 29.66 18.06 16.89
CA LYS A 364 29.90 19.50 16.69
C LYS A 364 29.46 20.36 17.88
N ALA A 365 28.38 19.98 18.56
CA ALA A 365 27.92 20.65 19.77
C ALA A 365 28.92 20.45 20.93
N ARG A 366 29.44 19.23 21.11
CA ARG A 366 30.48 18.93 22.10
C ARG A 366 31.77 19.70 21.86
N GLU A 367 32.21 19.77 20.61
CA GLU A 367 33.39 20.57 20.21
C GLU A 367 33.21 22.05 20.57
N LYS A 368 32.04 22.63 20.27
CA LYS A 368 31.73 24.03 20.63
C LYS A 368 31.67 24.29 22.13
N LEU A 369 31.31 23.29 22.93
CA LEU A 369 31.25 23.37 24.39
C LEU A 369 32.60 23.11 25.06
N GLY A 370 33.68 22.90 24.29
CA GLY A 370 35.01 22.60 24.84
C GLY A 370 35.09 21.26 25.57
N LEU A 371 34.08 20.39 25.42
CA LEU A 371 34.08 19.05 25.99
C LEU A 371 35.00 18.17 25.12
N SER A 372 36.23 17.97 25.58
CA SER A 372 37.18 17.07 24.93
C SER A 372 36.53 15.69 24.75
N SER A 373 36.62 15.13 23.54
CA SER A 373 36.17 13.76 23.28
C SER A 373 36.77 12.81 24.33
N PRO A 374 36.02 11.81 24.83
CA PRO A 374 36.62 10.76 25.64
C PRO A 374 37.76 10.17 24.81
N LYS A 375 39.00 10.35 25.29
CA LYS A 375 40.15 9.66 24.72
C LYS A 375 39.75 8.18 24.70
N LYS A 376 39.74 7.57 23.51
CA LYS A 376 39.82 6.11 23.38
C LYS A 376 41.16 5.70 24.00
N THR A 377 41.22 5.59 25.33
CA THR A 377 42.25 4.84 26.02
C THR A 377 42.00 3.40 25.63
N GLY A 378 42.92 2.84 24.86
CA GLY A 378 42.83 1.47 24.39
C GLY A 378 42.87 0.48 25.55
N SER A 379 42.38 -0.72 25.24
CA SER A 379 42.74 -1.98 25.88
C SER A 379 42.45 -2.05 27.39
N GLU A 380 41.23 -2.45 27.75
CA GLU A 380 41.02 -3.41 28.85
C GLU A 380 39.64 -4.09 28.69
N ASP A 381 39.62 -5.37 29.05
CA ASP A 381 38.61 -6.40 28.89
C ASP A 381 37.23 -6.13 29.55
N PRO A 382 36.18 -6.92 29.26
CA PRO A 382 34.78 -6.52 29.46
C PRO A 382 34.34 -6.73 30.91
N ALA A 383 34.01 -5.64 31.60
CA ALA A 383 33.23 -5.68 32.84
C ALA A 383 31.78 -5.26 32.56
N GLU A 384 30.92 -6.28 32.42
CA GLU A 384 29.59 -6.38 33.02
C GLU A 384 28.81 -5.05 33.24
N CYS A 385 28.04 -4.63 32.23
CA CYS A 385 27.00 -3.62 32.42
C CYS A 385 25.76 -4.27 33.07
N GLN A 386 25.65 -4.14 34.41
CA GLN A 386 24.35 -4.21 35.08
C GLN A 386 23.51 -2.98 34.72
N PRO A 387 22.18 -3.13 34.56
CA PRO A 387 21.30 -2.01 34.24
C PRO A 387 21.15 -1.05 35.43
N PHE A 388 21.35 0.24 35.13
CA PHE A 388 21.14 1.36 36.02
C PHE A 388 19.64 1.53 36.30
N VAL A 389 19.19 1.02 37.45
CA VAL A 389 17.85 1.29 37.99
C VAL A 389 17.82 2.74 38.48
N ALA A 390 17.14 3.61 37.73
CA ALA A 390 16.83 4.95 38.18
C ALA A 390 15.78 4.88 39.30
N THR A 391 16.22 5.14 40.52
CA THR A 391 15.41 5.35 41.71
C THR A 391 14.39 6.47 41.50
N GLN A 392 13.10 6.12 41.55
CA GLN A 392 11.98 7.04 41.60
C GLN A 392 11.84 7.59 43.03
N LYS A 393 12.26 8.83 43.26
CA LYS A 393 12.04 9.54 44.53
C LYS A 393 10.63 10.14 44.57
N GLY A 394 9.88 9.64 45.55
CA GLY A 394 8.74 10.18 46.27
C GLY A 394 8.13 11.53 45.86
N TYR A 395 6.82 11.48 45.60
CA TYR A 395 5.88 12.50 46.07
C TYR A 395 4.71 11.77 46.75
N GLU A 396 4.76 11.70 48.08
CA GLU A 396 3.60 11.44 48.93
C GLU A 396 2.69 12.68 48.92
N GLY A 397 1.38 12.45 48.80
CA GLY A 397 0.38 13.51 48.80
C GLY A 397 -1.04 12.93 48.95
N HIS A 398 -1.34 12.50 50.17
CA HIS A 398 -2.65 12.11 50.68
C HIS A 398 -3.78 13.10 50.34
N ASN A 399 -4.95 12.60 49.89
CA ASN A 399 -6.29 12.82 50.46
C ASN A 399 -7.36 12.11 49.59
N ARG A 400 -7.98 11.00 50.04
CA ARG A 400 -9.17 10.86 50.93
C ARG A 400 -10.54 11.10 50.25
N LEU A 401 -11.36 10.03 50.29
CA LEU A 401 -12.84 9.93 50.22
C LEU A 401 -13.50 10.27 48.87
N SER A 402 -14.46 9.50 48.35
CA SER A 402 -15.61 8.90 49.03
C SER A 402 -16.15 7.67 48.29
N ILE A 403 -16.84 6.83 49.06
CA ILE A 403 -17.57 5.60 48.74
C ILE A 403 -18.67 5.82 47.69
#